data_AF-S9VPK6-F1
#
_entry.id   AF-S9VPK6-F1
#
_cell.length_a   1.000
_cell.length_b   1.000
_cell.length_c   1.000
_cell.angle_alpha   90.00
_cell.angle_beta   90.00
_cell.angle_gamma   90.00
#
_symmetry.space_group_name_H-M   'P 1'
#
loop_
_entity.id
_entity.type
_entity.pdbx_description
1 polymer ?
#
loop_
_entity_poly.entity_id
_entity_poly.type
_entity_poly.pdbx_seq_one_letter_code
_entity_poly.pdbx_strand_id
1 'polypeptide(L)'
;MDMEEQNASVMNERILTESPVGLNENPAQQPDDLTLRKTALHVSGVDNMSEAQIKEFVSTYAPEHECVIEWINDNECNLVYPDEDVARRALFLLVSEPFSDFDDNAEYRMKPCPSFLSSSHQIRYARYSDKKVKSAHLYSRYYLFHGDPHEKAESSSSQRYRTLFLYSFEYVYCY
;
A
#
# COMPACT_ATOMS: atom_id res chain seq x y z
N MET A 1 67.05 8.92 -11.50
CA MET A 1 65.57 8.91 -11.62
C MET A 1 65.27 8.20 -12.92
N ASP A 2 65.43 6.87 -12.98
CA ASP A 2 64.60 5.85 -12.30
C ASP A 2 63.13 6.10 -12.68
N MET A 3 62.36 5.20 -13.30
CA MET A 3 62.50 3.79 -13.66
C MET A 3 61.54 3.48 -14.82
N GLU A 4 61.95 2.51 -15.63
CA GLU A 4 61.19 1.40 -16.26
C GLU A 4 59.65 1.37 -16.10
N GLU A 5 58.86 1.28 -17.19
CA GLU A 5 58.66 0.17 -18.14
C GLU A 5 57.58 -0.84 -17.68
N GLN A 6 56.87 -1.38 -18.68
CA GLN A 6 56.11 -2.64 -18.71
C GLN A 6 54.60 -2.48 -18.39
N ASN A 7 53.65 -3.03 -19.16
CA ASN A 7 53.72 -4.00 -20.25
C ASN A 7 52.40 -3.94 -21.07
N ALA A 8 52.49 -4.35 -22.34
CA ALA A 8 51.39 -4.55 -23.30
C ALA A 8 50.45 -5.71 -22.83
N SER A 9 49.33 -6.11 -23.41
CA SER A 9 48.75 -6.17 -24.77
C SER A 9 47.36 -6.84 -24.57
N VAL A 10 46.29 -6.65 -25.35
CA VAL A 10 45.92 -7.44 -26.54
C VAL A 10 44.41 -7.16 -26.80
N MET A 11 44.08 -6.74 -28.02
CA MET A 11 42.99 -7.17 -28.95
C MET A 11 41.58 -7.51 -28.38
N ASN A 12 40.45 -7.29 -29.04
CA ASN A 12 40.17 -7.26 -30.48
C ASN A 12 38.74 -6.72 -30.74
N GLU A 13 38.53 -6.24 -31.96
CA GLU A 13 37.33 -5.61 -32.51
C GLU A 13 36.10 -6.51 -32.74
N ARG A 14 34.97 -5.84 -33.10
CA ARG A 14 33.78 -6.28 -33.89
C ARG A 14 32.60 -6.85 -33.05
N ILE A 15 31.32 -6.52 -33.28
CA ILE A 15 30.57 -6.30 -34.52
C ILE A 15 29.44 -5.26 -34.26
N LEU A 16 29.20 -4.38 -35.24
CA LEU A 16 27.93 -3.67 -35.48
C LEU A 16 26.92 -4.63 -36.15
N THR A 17 25.73 -4.80 -35.58
CA THR A 17 24.54 -5.24 -36.32
C THR A 17 23.38 -4.33 -35.97
N GLU A 18 22.89 -3.62 -36.98
CA GLU A 18 21.76 -2.70 -36.90
C GLU A 18 20.43 -3.43 -37.18
N SER A 19 19.36 -2.88 -36.55
CA SER A 19 17.96 -2.77 -37.02
C SER A 19 16.99 -3.97 -36.88
N PRO A 20 15.64 -3.77 -36.85
CA PRO A 20 14.83 -2.53 -36.94
C PRO A 20 13.64 -2.37 -35.94
N VAL A 21 13.18 -1.11 -35.80
CA VAL A 21 11.79 -0.62 -35.60
C VAL A 21 10.84 -1.34 -34.62
N GLY A 22 10.40 -0.59 -33.60
CA GLY A 22 9.13 -0.79 -32.91
C GLY A 22 8.68 0.51 -32.26
N LEU A 23 7.92 1.33 -32.98
CA LEU A 23 7.12 2.41 -32.38
C LEU A 23 6.16 1.77 -31.38
N ASN A 24 6.20 2.16 -30.11
CA ASN A 24 4.98 2.17 -29.30
C ASN A 24 5.05 3.19 -28.16
N GLU A 25 4.52 4.38 -28.45
CA GLU A 25 3.48 5.05 -27.66
C GLU A 25 3.54 4.88 -26.13
N ASN A 26 4.01 5.96 -25.52
CA ASN A 26 3.92 6.35 -24.10
C ASN A 26 2.56 6.01 -23.45
N PRO A 27 2.51 5.27 -22.33
CA PRO A 27 1.50 5.51 -21.32
C PRO A 27 2.15 6.40 -20.25
N ALA A 28 1.58 7.59 -20.07
CA ALA A 28 1.90 8.57 -19.04
C ALA A 28 2.69 7.98 -17.87
N GLN A 29 3.90 8.54 -17.62
CA GLN A 29 4.64 8.36 -16.38
C GLN A 29 3.64 8.30 -15.24
N GLN A 30 3.49 7.10 -14.63
CA GLN A 30 2.74 6.96 -13.39
C GLN A 30 3.22 8.09 -12.46
N PRO A 31 2.31 8.80 -11.77
CA PRO A 31 2.74 9.75 -10.76
C PRO A 31 3.77 9.05 -9.89
N ASP A 32 4.92 9.70 -9.72
CA ASP A 32 6.07 9.19 -8.98
C ASP A 32 5.57 8.36 -7.80
N ASP A 33 6.08 7.14 -7.63
CA ASP A 33 5.62 6.18 -6.61
C ASP A 33 5.72 6.78 -5.19
N LEU A 34 6.50 7.85 -5.07
CA LEU A 34 6.72 8.64 -3.86
C LEU A 34 5.82 9.88 -3.75
N THR A 35 4.96 10.16 -4.74
CA THR A 35 4.06 11.31 -4.74
C THR A 35 3.09 11.18 -3.57
N LEU A 36 3.11 12.18 -2.68
CA LEU A 36 2.28 12.20 -1.49
C LEU A 36 0.84 12.60 -1.82
N ARG A 37 -0.10 11.81 -1.30
CA ARG A 37 -1.52 12.14 -1.21
C ARG A 37 -1.74 12.85 0.13
N LYS A 38 -1.57 14.17 0.14
CA LYS A 38 -1.60 14.98 1.36
C LYS A 38 -2.93 15.00 2.12
N THR A 39 -4.01 14.52 1.49
CA THR A 39 -5.32 14.34 2.14
C THR A 39 -5.45 12.99 2.85
N ALA A 40 -4.42 12.14 2.85
CA ALA A 40 -4.47 10.81 3.42
C ALA A 40 -3.20 10.48 4.22
N LEU A 41 -3.37 9.71 5.30
CA LEU A 41 -2.30 9.23 6.15
C LEU A 41 -2.23 7.71 6.06
N HIS A 42 -1.06 7.17 5.75
CA HIS A 42 -0.82 5.73 5.75
C HIS A 42 -0.48 5.26 7.16
N VAL A 43 -1.11 4.18 7.60
CA VAL A 43 -0.89 3.54 8.89
C VAL A 43 -0.46 2.09 8.68
N SER A 44 0.61 1.68 9.35
CA SER A 44 1.12 0.30 9.35
C SER A 44 1.07 -0.33 10.74
N GLY A 45 1.03 -1.66 10.78
CA GLY A 45 0.98 -2.44 12.02
C GLY A 45 -0.44 -2.64 12.56
N VAL A 46 -1.47 -2.53 11.70
CA VAL A 46 -2.89 -2.65 12.09
C VAL A 46 -3.41 -4.09 12.03
N ASP A 47 -2.52 -5.09 12.01
CA ASP A 47 -2.85 -6.51 11.86
C ASP A 47 -3.77 -7.07 12.97
N ASN A 48 -3.76 -6.44 14.15
CA ASN A 48 -4.62 -6.79 15.28
C ASN A 48 -5.71 -5.75 15.58
N MET A 49 -6.00 -4.83 14.64
CA MET A 49 -7.00 -3.78 14.82
C MET A 49 -8.17 -3.94 13.85
N SER A 50 -9.39 -3.93 14.39
CA SER A 50 -10.61 -3.81 13.59
C SER A 50 -10.85 -2.36 13.15
N GLU A 51 -11.66 -2.17 12.10
CA GLU A 51 -12.09 -0.84 11.65
C GLU A 51 -12.70 0.01 12.78
N ALA A 52 -13.49 -0.62 13.66
CA ALA A 52 -14.09 0.04 14.81
C ALA A 52 -13.05 0.54 15.81
N GLN A 53 -12.00 -0.24 16.06
CA GLN A 53 -10.90 0.16 16.97
C GLN A 53 -10.06 1.28 16.36
N ILE A 54 -9.83 1.29 15.04
CA ILE A 54 -9.14 2.40 14.36
C ILE A 54 -9.98 3.68 14.47
N LYS A 55 -11.29 3.59 14.24
CA LYS A 55 -12.22 4.72 14.40
C LYS A 55 -12.26 5.24 15.84
N GLU A 56 -12.31 4.35 16.82
CA GLU A 56 -12.24 4.70 18.25
C GLU A 56 -10.93 5.41 18.58
N PHE A 57 -9.80 4.91 18.07
CA PHE A 57 -8.49 5.54 18.25
C PHE A 57 -8.45 6.96 17.69
N VAL A 58 -8.90 7.15 16.45
CA VAL A 58 -8.98 8.47 15.81
C VAL A 58 -9.91 9.38 16.59
N SER A 59 -11.08 8.91 17.01
CA SER A 59 -12.02 9.69 17.82
C SER A 59 -11.46 10.06 19.20
N THR A 60 -10.56 9.24 19.77
CA THR A 60 -9.96 9.49 21.08
C THR A 60 -8.93 10.61 21.02
N TYR A 61 -8.08 10.61 20.00
CA TYR A 61 -6.97 11.57 19.89
C TYR A 61 -7.27 12.77 18.99
N ALA A 62 -8.16 12.61 18.02
CA ALA A 62 -8.54 13.62 17.03
C ALA A 62 -10.07 13.62 16.79
N PRO A 63 -10.89 13.91 17.83
CA PRO A 63 -12.36 13.80 17.77
C PRO A 63 -13.03 14.65 16.69
N GLU A 64 -12.42 15.77 16.29
CA GLU A 64 -12.94 16.65 15.22
C GLU A 64 -12.52 16.21 13.80
N HIS A 65 -11.74 15.13 13.68
CA HIS A 65 -11.09 14.72 12.44
C HIS A 65 -11.56 13.31 12.05
N GLU A 66 -12.85 13.19 11.71
CA GLU A 66 -13.38 11.94 11.16
C GLU A 66 -12.71 11.61 9.82
N CYS A 67 -12.47 10.33 9.57
CA CYS A 67 -11.78 9.85 8.38
C CYS A 67 -12.48 8.62 7.78
N VAL A 68 -12.25 8.42 6.49
CA VAL A 68 -12.62 7.18 5.79
C VAL A 68 -11.41 6.26 5.78
N ILE A 69 -11.61 4.99 6.13
CA ILE A 69 -10.54 3.99 6.14
C ILE A 69 -10.50 3.29 4.78
N GLU A 70 -9.39 3.39 4.06
CA GLU A 70 -9.11 2.65 2.83
C GLU A 70 -8.08 1.55 3.13
N TRP A 71 -8.53 0.29 3.17
CA TRP A 71 -7.63 -0.85 3.40
C TRP A 71 -6.74 -1.15 2.20
N ILE A 72 -5.43 -1.32 2.45
CA ILE A 72 -4.44 -1.72 1.44
C ILE A 72 -4.24 -3.24 1.51
N ASN A 73 -3.98 -3.74 2.71
CA ASN A 73 -3.82 -5.15 3.05
C ASN A 73 -4.17 -5.35 4.54
N ASP A 74 -3.92 -6.56 5.08
CA ASP A 74 -4.30 -6.90 6.47
C ASP A 74 -3.48 -6.14 7.53
N ASN A 75 -2.33 -5.57 7.17
CA ASN A 75 -1.42 -4.88 8.09
C ASN A 75 -1.37 -3.36 7.87
N GLU A 76 -1.98 -2.86 6.79
CA GLU A 76 -1.83 -1.48 6.32
C GLU A 76 -3.15 -0.91 5.79
N CYS A 77 -3.42 0.34 6.18
CA CYS A 77 -4.57 1.10 5.69
C CYS A 77 -4.23 2.59 5.57
N ASN A 78 -5.04 3.31 4.79
CA ASN A 78 -5.00 4.76 4.75
C ASN A 78 -6.18 5.34 5.52
N LEU A 79 -5.92 6.40 6.28
CA LEU A 79 -6.92 7.29 6.86
C LEU A 79 -7.09 8.48 5.93
N VAL A 80 -8.26 8.60 5.31
CA VAL A 80 -8.55 9.64 4.31
C VAL A 80 -9.39 10.74 4.90
N TYR A 81 -8.93 11.97 4.72
CA TYR A 81 -9.53 13.19 5.23
C TYR A 81 -10.09 14.04 4.08
N PRO A 82 -11.04 14.97 4.36
CA PRO A 82 -11.63 15.83 3.34
C PRO A 82 -10.62 16.78 2.68
N ASP A 83 -9.59 17.22 3.42
CA ASP A 83 -8.57 18.14 2.94
C ASP A 83 -7.21 17.94 3.64
N GLU A 84 -6.17 18.55 3.07
CA GLU A 84 -4.78 18.47 3.56
C GLU A 84 -4.61 19.07 4.96
N ASP A 85 -5.33 20.13 5.28
CA ASP A 85 -5.22 20.82 6.56
C ASP A 85 -5.78 19.96 7.70
N VAL A 86 -6.91 19.28 7.46
CA VAL A 86 -7.47 18.28 8.38
C VAL A 86 -6.51 17.09 8.53
N ALA A 87 -5.96 16.56 7.43
CA ALA A 87 -5.00 15.45 7.49
C ALA A 87 -3.75 15.81 8.31
N ARG A 88 -3.18 17.00 8.08
CA ARG A 88 -2.00 17.48 8.81
C ARG A 88 -2.26 17.65 10.30
N ARG A 89 -3.41 18.22 10.69
CA ARG A 89 -3.80 18.35 12.11
C ARG A 89 -4.04 16.99 12.75
N ALA A 90 -4.69 16.07 12.05
CA ALA A 90 -4.88 14.71 12.53
C ALA A 90 -3.53 14.01 12.75
N LEU A 91 -2.60 14.10 11.79
CA LEU A 91 -1.24 13.56 11.93
C LEU A 91 -0.56 14.08 13.20
N PHE A 92 -0.59 15.40 13.42
CA PHE A 92 -0.03 16.01 14.64
C PHE A 92 -0.60 15.41 15.93
N LEU A 93 -1.91 15.17 15.96
CA LEU A 93 -2.61 14.66 17.14
C LEU A 93 -2.40 13.17 17.38
N LEU A 94 -2.16 12.39 16.32
CA LEU A 94 -2.04 10.93 16.39
C LEU A 94 -0.60 10.47 16.69
N VAL A 95 0.41 11.29 16.41
CA VAL A 95 1.82 10.96 16.67
C VAL A 95 2.17 11.03 18.16
N SER A 96 3.00 10.10 18.63
CA SER A 96 3.42 9.97 20.03
C SER A 96 4.34 11.10 20.49
N GLU A 97 5.36 11.42 19.70
CA GLU A 97 6.36 12.44 20.04
C GLU A 97 6.07 13.73 19.27
N PRO A 98 5.94 14.89 19.93
CA PRO A 98 5.75 16.15 19.24
C PRO A 98 7.01 16.51 18.45
N PHE A 99 6.83 17.07 17.25
CA PHE A 99 7.92 17.44 16.36
C PHE A 99 7.78 18.90 15.93
N SER A 100 8.92 19.60 15.84
CA SER A 100 8.98 21.03 15.48
C SER A 100 8.79 21.25 13.98
N ASP A 101 9.34 20.34 13.17
CA ASP A 101 9.37 20.42 11.72
C ASP A 101 8.75 19.15 11.14
N PHE A 102 7.63 19.33 10.41
CA PHE A 102 7.01 18.25 9.65
C PHE A 102 7.90 17.91 8.47
N ASP A 103 8.46 16.70 8.48
CA ASP A 103 8.99 16.10 7.27
C ASP A 103 7.87 15.28 6.64
N ASP A 104 7.35 15.79 5.52
CA ASP A 104 6.27 15.17 4.76
C ASP A 104 6.60 13.72 4.33
N ASN A 105 7.89 13.35 4.29
CA ASN A 105 8.34 12.00 3.94
C ASN A 105 8.69 11.12 5.15
N ALA A 106 8.69 11.68 6.36
CA ALA A 106 9.02 10.94 7.55
C ALA A 106 7.89 10.02 8.01
N GLU A 107 8.29 9.00 8.74
CA GLU A 107 7.40 8.06 9.40
C GLU A 107 7.52 8.22 10.91
N TYR A 108 6.37 8.29 11.57
CA TYR A 108 6.26 8.61 12.97
C TYR A 108 5.60 7.48 13.73
N ARG A 109 5.96 7.31 15.00
CA ARG A 109 5.26 6.38 15.89
C ARG A 109 3.93 7.00 16.32
N MET A 110 2.85 6.23 16.25
CA MET A 110 1.55 6.65 16.76
C MET A 110 1.48 6.55 18.28
N LYS A 111 0.57 7.33 18.88
CA LYS A 111 0.19 7.18 20.28
C LYS A 111 -0.29 5.74 20.54
N PRO A 112 -0.08 5.21 21.76
CA PRO A 112 -0.54 3.87 22.10
C PRO A 112 -2.06 3.80 21.98
N CYS A 113 -2.57 2.73 21.37
CA CYS A 113 -4.00 2.49 21.34
C CYS A 113 -4.48 2.05 22.73
N PRO A 114 -5.44 2.73 23.38
CA PRO A 114 -5.94 2.34 24.69
C PRO A 114 -6.50 0.91 24.70
N SER A 115 -7.12 0.52 23.57
CA SER A 115 -7.74 -0.79 23.37
C SER A 115 -6.73 -1.88 23.00
N PHE A 116 -5.47 -1.54 22.68
CA PHE A 116 -4.43 -2.50 22.33
C PHE A 116 -3.02 -1.98 22.65
N LEU A 117 -2.44 -2.46 23.76
CA LEU A 117 -1.18 -1.96 24.32
C LEU A 117 0.09 -2.57 23.67
N SER A 118 -0.03 -3.50 22.72
CA SER A 118 1.09 -4.38 22.32
C SER A 118 1.70 -4.11 20.93
N SER A 119 1.07 -3.35 20.04
CA SER A 119 1.64 -3.05 18.71
C SER A 119 2.09 -1.58 18.64
N SER A 120 3.34 -1.39 18.21
CA SER A 120 3.85 -0.07 17.83
C SER A 120 3.41 0.22 16.42
N HIS A 121 2.38 1.05 16.26
CA HIS A 121 1.88 1.47 14.95
C HIS A 121 2.69 2.65 14.44
N GLN A 122 2.87 2.71 13.12
CA GLN A 122 3.55 3.82 12.46
C GLN A 122 2.58 4.55 11.54
N ILE A 123 2.82 5.85 11.37
CA ILE A 123 2.01 6.74 10.54
C ILE A 123 2.91 7.66 9.71
N ARG A 124 2.52 7.89 8.45
CA ARG A 124 3.15 8.83 7.52
C ARG A 124 2.10 9.41 6.58
N TYR A 125 2.44 10.42 5.77
CA TYR A 125 1.59 10.76 4.64
C TYR A 125 1.47 9.57 3.68
N ALA A 126 0.26 9.33 3.21
CA ALA A 126 0.02 8.32 2.20
C ALA A 126 0.62 8.76 0.85
N ARG A 127 1.00 7.80 0.03
CA ARG A 127 1.44 7.98 -1.35
C ARG A 127 0.29 7.58 -2.28
N TYR A 128 0.29 8.08 -3.52
CA TYR A 128 -0.68 7.63 -4.52
C TYR A 128 -0.53 6.14 -4.92
N SER A 129 0.60 5.54 -4.54
CA SER A 129 0.91 4.12 -4.66
C SER A 129 0.38 3.27 -3.52
N ASP A 130 0.04 3.87 -2.37
CA ASP A 130 -0.55 3.21 -1.20
C ASP A 130 -2.01 2.86 -1.48
N LYS A 131 -2.22 1.88 -2.35
CA LYS A 131 -3.54 1.43 -2.75
C LYS A 131 -3.54 -0.08 -2.87
N LYS A 132 -4.71 -0.67 -2.66
CA LYS A 132 -4.91 -2.11 -2.89
C LYS A 132 -4.46 -2.48 -4.30
N VAL A 133 -3.55 -3.44 -4.41
CA VAL A 133 -3.00 -3.89 -5.69
C VAL A 133 -4.14 -4.46 -6.54
N LYS A 134 -4.25 -3.95 -7.78
CA LYS A 134 -5.22 -4.46 -8.75
C LYS A 134 -4.94 -5.95 -8.98
N SER A 135 -5.99 -6.74 -9.06
CA SER A 135 -5.87 -8.19 -9.27
C SER A 135 -5.17 -8.96 -8.14
N ALA A 136 -5.16 -8.44 -6.91
CA ALA A 136 -4.72 -9.23 -5.74
C ALA A 136 -5.48 -10.56 -5.61
N HIS A 137 -6.72 -10.64 -6.11
CA HIS A 137 -7.47 -11.88 -6.21
C HIS A 137 -6.82 -12.91 -7.16
N LEU A 138 -6.21 -12.50 -8.28
CA LEU A 138 -5.57 -13.43 -9.23
C LEU A 138 -4.37 -14.18 -8.64
N TYR A 139 -3.69 -13.58 -7.66
CA TYR A 139 -2.48 -14.14 -7.05
C TYR A 139 -2.73 -14.70 -5.64
N SER A 140 -3.89 -14.43 -5.06
CA SER A 140 -4.25 -14.99 -3.77
C SER A 140 -4.56 -16.47 -3.91
N ARG A 141 -3.80 -17.28 -3.17
CA ARG A 141 -3.95 -18.74 -3.14
C ARG A 141 -5.38 -19.17 -2.77
N TYR A 142 -6.12 -18.33 -2.05
CA TYR A 142 -7.53 -18.54 -1.76
C TYR A 142 -8.37 -18.62 -3.04
N TYR A 143 -8.30 -17.62 -3.93
CA TYR A 143 -9.05 -17.60 -5.19
C TYR A 143 -8.55 -18.66 -6.17
N LEU A 144 -7.25 -18.98 -6.17
CA LEU A 144 -6.72 -20.11 -6.94
C LEU A 144 -7.35 -21.46 -6.53
N PHE A 145 -7.73 -21.63 -5.26
CA PHE A 145 -8.37 -22.86 -4.77
C PHE A 145 -9.90 -22.81 -4.74
N HIS A 146 -10.51 -21.62 -4.60
CA HIS A 146 -11.96 -21.47 -4.38
C HIS A 146 -12.70 -20.84 -5.57
N GLY A 147 -11.96 -20.31 -6.56
CA GLY A 147 -12.51 -19.60 -7.72
C GLY A 147 -12.97 -18.18 -7.39
N ASP A 148 -13.06 -17.32 -8.40
CA ASP A 148 -13.64 -15.99 -8.25
C ASP A 148 -15.17 -16.08 -8.24
N PRO A 149 -15.88 -15.61 -7.19
CA PRO A 149 -17.34 -15.57 -7.18
C PRO A 149 -17.93 -14.71 -8.31
N HIS A 150 -17.17 -13.77 -8.88
CA HIS A 150 -17.59 -12.90 -9.97
C HIS A 150 -17.38 -13.51 -11.37
N GLU A 151 -16.64 -14.61 -11.52
CA GLU A 151 -16.42 -15.27 -12.82
C GLU A 151 -17.65 -16.07 -13.32
N LYS A 152 -18.69 -16.24 -12.49
CA LYS A 152 -19.87 -17.02 -12.88
C LYS A 152 -20.90 -16.18 -13.62
N ALA A 153 -20.62 -15.86 -14.88
CA ALA A 153 -21.65 -15.42 -15.81
C ALA A 153 -21.53 -15.93 -17.26
N GLU A 154 -20.50 -16.70 -17.65
CA GLU A 154 -20.49 -17.28 -19.00
C GLU A 154 -20.12 -18.77 -19.05
N SER A 155 -21.08 -19.51 -19.63
CA SER A 155 -21.03 -20.90 -20.08
C SER A 155 -21.33 -22.01 -19.05
N SER A 156 -22.58 -22.46 -19.14
CA SER A 156 -23.10 -23.75 -18.71
C SER A 156 -22.17 -24.91 -19.07
N SER A 157 -21.77 -25.72 -18.08
CA SER A 157 -22.12 -27.15 -17.99
C SER A 157 -21.25 -27.90 -16.98
N SER A 158 -21.92 -28.77 -16.22
CA SER A 158 -21.40 -29.99 -15.58
C SER A 158 -21.02 -29.97 -14.09
N GLN A 159 -21.91 -30.63 -13.34
CA GLN A 159 -21.67 -31.54 -12.22
C GLN A 159 -20.87 -31.11 -10.96
N ARG A 160 -21.65 -30.78 -9.92
CA ARG A 160 -21.71 -31.43 -8.58
C ARG A 160 -20.40 -31.85 -7.87
N TYR A 161 -20.07 -31.18 -6.75
CA TYR A 161 -19.78 -31.77 -5.42
C TYR A 161 -20.18 -30.74 -4.32
N ARG A 162 -21.25 -31.00 -3.55
CA ARG A 162 -21.31 -31.50 -2.16
C ARG A 162 -20.74 -30.55 -1.06
N THR A 163 -21.69 -30.00 -0.32
CA THR A 163 -21.73 -29.22 0.93
C THR A 163 -20.76 -29.61 2.06
N LEU A 164 -20.18 -28.62 2.78
CA LEU A 164 -20.38 -28.31 4.22
C LEU A 164 -19.51 -27.13 4.73
N PHE A 165 -20.18 -26.05 5.19
CA PHE A 165 -20.00 -25.20 6.40
C PHE A 165 -18.62 -25.26 7.14
N LEU A 166 -17.95 -24.22 7.64
CA LEU A 166 -18.17 -22.79 7.97
C LEU A 166 -16.76 -22.17 8.15
N TYR A 167 -16.55 -20.90 7.82
CA TYR A 167 -15.94 -19.92 8.73
C TYR A 167 -16.20 -18.52 8.18
N SER A 168 -16.87 -17.74 9.02
CA SER A 168 -17.34 -16.39 8.78
C SER A 168 -16.18 -15.44 8.47
N PHE A 169 -16.19 -14.86 7.28
CA PHE A 169 -15.71 -13.50 7.08
C PHE A 169 -16.87 -12.75 6.46
N GLU A 170 -17.54 -11.95 7.28
CA GLU A 170 -18.59 -11.04 6.84
C GLU A 170 -17.99 -10.06 5.83
N TYR A 171 -18.14 -10.39 4.55
CA TYR A 171 -18.06 -9.43 3.46
C TYR A 171 -19.32 -8.57 3.52
N VAL A 172 -19.22 -7.39 4.12
CA VAL A 172 -20.25 -6.36 3.98
C VAL A 172 -20.04 -5.67 2.63
N TYR A 173 -20.93 -5.99 1.70
CA TYR A 173 -21.16 -5.24 0.47
C TYR A 173 -21.57 -3.80 0.81
N CYS A 174 -20.94 -2.80 0.20
CA CYS A 174 -21.55 -1.48 0.02
C CYS A 174 -22.23 -1.43 -1.35
N TYR A 175 -23.54 -1.14 -1.33
CA TYR A 175 -24.28 -0.56 -2.46
C TYR A 175 -23.91 0.91 -2.62
#